data_AF-A0A9D2MTE0-F1
#
_entry.id   AF-A0A9D2MTE0-F1
#
_cell.length_a   1.000
_cell.length_b   1.000
_cell.length_c   1.000
_cell.angle_alpha   90.00
_cell.angle_beta   90.00
_cell.angle_gamma   90.00
#
_symmetry.space_group_name_H-M   'P 1'
#
loop_
_entity.id
_entity.type
_entity.pdbx_description
1 polymer ?
#
loop_
_entity_poly.entity_id
_entity_poly.type
_entity_poly.pdbx_seq_one_letter_code
_entity_poly.pdbx_strand_id
1 'polypeptide(L)'
;MKRTVKIAVDILMTLGLLFLMGYQFWGDVAHEWAGAGMFALFILHHILNGGWYKSLFRGKYTPFRVFQIVVDVLVLLDMLGLMVNGAILSNYVFDFLPIQGGMSFARTLHMLASFWGFLLMALHLGLHWNVFLGMARKAEEGRLRW
;
A
#
# COMPACT_ATOMS: atom_id res chain seq x y z
N MET A 1 -18.96 -6.68 -10.15
CA MET A 1 -18.57 -7.07 -8.78
C MET A 1 -17.07 -6.97 -8.51
N LYS A 2 -16.18 -7.72 -9.19
CA LYS A 2 -14.73 -7.72 -8.91
C LYS A 2 -14.06 -6.32 -8.91
N ARG A 3 -14.49 -5.43 -9.81
CA ARG A 3 -13.95 -4.07 -9.93
C ARG A 3 -14.32 -3.15 -8.77
N THR A 4 -15.57 -3.24 -8.28
CA THR A 4 -16.05 -2.44 -7.14
C THR A 4 -15.33 -2.82 -5.86
N VAL A 5 -15.14 -4.11 -5.62
CA VAL A 5 -14.39 -4.62 -4.45
C VAL A 5 -12.94 -4.14 -4.51
N LYS A 6 -12.30 -4.22 -5.68
CA LYS A 6 -10.94 -3.71 -5.86
C LYS A 6 -10.84 -2.21 -5.50
N ILE A 7 -11.74 -1.37 -6.04
CA ILE A 7 -11.75 0.07 -5.73
C ILE A 7 -12.00 0.31 -4.23
N ALA A 8 -12.92 -0.43 -3.60
CA ALA A 8 -13.17 -0.32 -2.17
C ALA A 8 -11.93 -0.68 -1.34
N VAL A 9 -11.22 -1.76 -1.70
CA VAL A 9 -9.95 -2.14 -1.06
C VAL A 9 -8.90 -1.05 -1.25
N ASP A 10 -8.74 -0.49 -2.45
CA ASP A 10 -7.77 0.59 -2.72
C ASP A 10 -8.07 1.84 -1.89
N ILE A 11 -9.35 2.20 -1.74
CA ILE A 11 -9.79 3.32 -0.90
C ILE A 11 -9.52 3.02 0.58
N LEU A 12 -9.89 1.83 1.06
CA LEU A 12 -9.67 1.43 2.45
C LEU A 12 -8.19 1.39 2.80
N MET A 13 -7.33 0.92 1.89
CA MET A 13 -5.88 0.95 2.07
C MET A 13 -5.36 2.39 2.16
N THR A 14 -5.81 3.28 1.27
CA THR A 14 -5.39 4.69 1.27
C THR A 14 -5.79 5.38 2.59
N LEU A 15 -7.03 5.18 3.04
CA LEU A 15 -7.51 5.70 4.32
C LEU A 15 -6.78 5.08 5.50
N GLY A 16 -6.51 3.77 5.45
CA GLY A 16 -5.74 3.05 6.47
C GLY A 16 -4.31 3.57 6.61
N LEU A 17 -3.65 3.89 5.50
CA LEU A 17 -2.31 4.47 5.47
C LEU A 17 -2.29 5.86 6.12
N LEU A 18 -3.29 6.70 5.84
CA LEU A 18 -3.46 8.00 6.51
C LEU A 18 -3.76 7.84 8.01
N PHE A 19 -4.56 6.84 8.38
CA PHE A 19 -4.87 6.54 9.77
C PHE A 19 -3.62 6.09 10.54
N LEU A 20 -2.78 5.24 9.94
CA LEU A 20 -1.51 4.78 10.51
C LEU A 20 -0.57 5.95 10.79
N MET A 21 -0.52 6.96 9.92
CA MET A 21 0.26 8.18 10.17
C MET A 21 -0.27 9.00 11.37
N GLY A 22 -1.53 8.80 11.74
CA GLY A 22 -2.17 9.39 12.93
C GLY A 22 -1.78 8.73 14.26
N TYR A 23 -0.66 8.01 14.33
CA TYR A 23 -0.14 7.32 15.52
C TYR A 23 -0.30 8.12 16.83
N GLN A 24 -0.01 9.42 16.78
CA GLN A 24 -0.04 10.31 17.95
C GLN A 24 -1.44 10.53 18.55
N PHE A 25 -2.52 10.18 17.84
CA PHE A 25 -3.90 10.38 18.27
C PHE A 25 -4.56 9.13 18.90
N TRP A 26 -4.14 7.93 18.52
CA TRP A 26 -4.88 6.68 18.85
C TRP A 26 -4.10 5.70 19.75
N GLY A 27 -2.82 5.95 19.98
CA GLY A 27 -1.96 5.12 20.84
C GLY A 27 -1.45 3.84 20.16
N ASP A 28 -0.51 3.17 20.82
CA ASP A 28 0.24 2.04 20.27
C ASP A 28 -0.66 0.87 19.82
N VAL A 29 -1.64 0.49 20.66
CA VAL A 29 -2.51 -0.67 20.41
C VAL A 29 -3.35 -0.48 19.13
N ALA A 30 -3.97 0.68 18.95
CA ALA A 30 -4.78 0.94 17.77
C ALA A 30 -3.94 0.97 16.48
N HIS A 31 -2.71 1.48 16.57
CA HIS A 31 -1.78 1.52 15.44
C HIS A 31 -1.32 0.10 15.05
N GLU A 32 -1.03 -0.77 16.01
CA GLU A 32 -0.68 -2.18 15.73
C GLU A 32 -1.82 -2.94 15.06
N TRP A 33 -3.05 -2.81 15.57
CA TRP A 33 -4.24 -3.43 14.96
C TRP A 33 -4.56 -2.87 13.57
N ALA A 34 -4.42 -1.56 13.38
CA ALA A 34 -4.56 -0.93 12.07
C ALA A 34 -3.49 -1.44 11.09
N GLY A 35 -2.26 -1.64 11.55
CA GLY A 35 -1.17 -2.21 10.75
C GLY A 35 -1.47 -3.64 10.30
N ALA A 36 -1.97 -4.48 11.21
CA ALA A 36 -2.42 -5.84 10.89
C ALA A 36 -3.59 -5.84 9.87
N GLY A 37 -4.56 -4.93 10.04
CA GLY A 37 -5.64 -4.73 9.07
C GLY A 37 -5.13 -4.28 7.70
N MET A 38 -4.17 -3.35 7.66
CA MET A 38 -3.54 -2.89 6.42
C MET A 38 -2.82 -4.04 5.71
N PHE A 39 -2.15 -4.93 6.45
CA PHE A 39 -1.53 -6.10 5.85
C PHE A 39 -2.53 -7.01 5.15
N ALA A 40 -3.63 -7.33 5.82
CA ALA A 40 -4.67 -8.18 5.24
C ALA A 40 -5.25 -7.53 3.97
N LEU A 41 -5.49 -6.21 4.00
CA LEU A 41 -5.94 -5.46 2.83
C LEU A 41 -4.90 -5.45 1.70
N PHE A 42 -3.61 -5.33 2.03
CA PHE A 42 -2.52 -5.37 1.07
C PHE A 42 -2.39 -6.72 0.37
N ILE A 43 -2.52 -7.83 1.11
CA ILE A 43 -2.58 -9.19 0.53
C ILE A 43 -3.80 -9.31 -0.38
N LEU A 44 -4.97 -8.90 0.10
CA LEU A 44 -6.21 -8.96 -0.66
C LEU A 44 -6.11 -8.15 -1.95
N HIS A 45 -5.54 -6.95 -1.89
CA HIS A 45 -5.25 -6.12 -3.05
C HIS A 45 -4.38 -6.89 -4.05
N HIS A 46 -3.26 -7.47 -3.62
CA HIS A 46 -2.36 -8.22 -4.50
C HIS A 46 -3.04 -9.44 -5.15
N ILE A 47 -3.87 -10.18 -4.41
CA ILE A 47 -4.63 -11.31 -4.94
C ILE A 47 -5.64 -10.82 -5.99
N LEU A 48 -6.39 -9.76 -5.70
CA LEU A 48 -7.37 -9.16 -6.63
C LEU A 48 -6.69 -8.55 -7.86
N ASN A 49 -5.47 -8.04 -7.69
CA ASN A 49 -4.66 -7.45 -8.74
C ASN A 49 -3.70 -8.45 -9.40
N GLY A 50 -3.89 -9.76 -9.17
CA GLY A 50 -3.04 -10.84 -9.71
C GLY A 50 -2.87 -10.82 -11.24
N GLY A 51 -3.81 -10.21 -11.97
CA GLY A 51 -3.70 -9.98 -13.41
C GLY A 51 -2.54 -9.07 -13.81
N TRP A 52 -2.10 -8.17 -12.93
CA TRP A 52 -0.94 -7.30 -13.15
C TRP A 52 0.36 -8.12 -13.28
N TYR A 53 0.55 -9.13 -12.43
CA TYR A 53 1.69 -10.06 -12.52
C TYR A 53 1.73 -10.82 -13.84
N LYS A 54 0.57 -11.21 -14.38
CA LYS A 54 0.51 -11.82 -15.72
C LYS A 54 0.79 -10.81 -16.84
N SER A 55 0.48 -9.53 -16.62
CA SER A 55 0.78 -8.44 -17.55
C SER A 55 2.26 -8.08 -17.58
N LEU A 56 3.01 -8.31 -16.48
CA LEU A 56 4.47 -8.13 -16.44
C LEU A 56 5.17 -8.99 -17.49
N PHE A 57 4.66 -10.18 -17.76
CA PHE A 57 5.17 -11.10 -18.79
C PHE A 57 4.55 -10.88 -20.18
N ARG A 58 3.64 -9.91 -20.36
CA ARG A 58 2.96 -9.66 -21.64
C ARG A 58 2.97 -8.18 -22.05
N GLY A 59 3.59 -7.91 -23.19
CA GLY A 59 3.51 -6.64 -23.93
C GLY A 59 4.85 -5.93 -24.11
N LYS A 60 4.87 -4.89 -24.94
CA LYS A 60 6.06 -4.06 -25.19
C LYS A 60 6.39 -3.23 -23.95
N TYR A 61 7.64 -3.28 -23.50
CA TYR A 61 8.15 -2.46 -22.39
C TYR A 61 8.49 -1.06 -22.92
N THR A 62 7.52 -0.14 -22.85
CA THR A 62 7.82 1.28 -23.06
C THR A 62 8.57 1.83 -21.84
N PRO A 63 9.44 2.84 -21.99
CA PRO A 63 10.18 3.42 -20.87
C PRO A 63 9.27 3.87 -19.72
N PHE A 64 8.09 4.41 -20.04
CA PHE A 64 7.07 4.78 -19.07
C PHE A 64 6.52 3.57 -18.29
N ARG A 65 6.26 2.44 -18.97
CA ARG A 65 5.77 1.22 -18.33
C ARG A 65 6.84 0.59 -17.42
N VAL A 66 8.11 0.64 -17.82
CA VAL A 66 9.22 0.20 -16.96
C VAL A 66 9.30 1.06 -15.70
N PHE A 67 9.17 2.38 -15.83
CA PHE A 67 9.15 3.28 -14.68
C PHE A 67 8.01 2.97 -13.70
N GLN A 68 6.79 2.74 -14.21
CA GLN A 68 5.65 2.30 -13.39
C GLN A 68 5.95 0.99 -12.65
N ILE A 69 6.48 -0.01 -13.35
CA ILE A 69 6.83 -1.30 -12.73
C ILE A 69 7.90 -1.12 -11.65
N VAL A 70 8.92 -0.29 -11.87
CA VAL A 70 9.96 -0.03 -10.88
C VAL A 70 9.37 0.63 -9.64
N VAL A 71 8.51 1.64 -9.80
CA VAL A 71 7.82 2.29 -8.67
C VAL A 71 6.94 1.29 -7.92
N ASP A 72 6.17 0.47 -8.63
CA ASP A 72 5.31 -0.56 -8.02
C ASP A 72 6.12 -1.57 -7.21
N VAL A 73 7.26 -2.01 -7.73
CA VAL A 73 8.17 -2.95 -7.03
C VAL A 73 8.81 -2.26 -5.82
N LEU A 74 9.23 -1.00 -5.93
CA LEU A 74 9.77 -0.24 -4.79
C LEU A 74 8.73 -0.06 -3.69
N VAL A 75 7.48 0.28 -4.03
CA VAL A 75 6.36 0.36 -3.07
C VAL A 75 6.13 -0.99 -2.39
N LEU A 76 6.18 -2.08 -3.16
CA LEU A 76 5.99 -3.43 -2.61
C LEU A 76 7.09 -3.78 -1.60
N LEU A 77 8.35 -3.52 -1.95
CA LEU A 77 9.49 -3.74 -1.05
C LEU A 77 9.41 -2.87 0.19
N ASP A 78 9.04 -1.60 0.04
CA ASP A 78 8.90 -0.67 1.15
C ASP A 78 7.78 -1.09 2.11
N MET A 79 6.62 -1.51 1.59
CA MET A 79 5.54 -2.06 2.43
C MET A 79 5.97 -3.31 3.17
N LEU A 80 6.66 -4.24 2.52
CA LEU A 80 7.20 -5.43 3.22
C LEU A 80 8.21 -5.04 4.30
N GLY A 81 9.06 -4.04 4.06
CA GLY A 81 9.98 -3.50 5.06
C GLY A 81 9.27 -2.87 6.26
N LEU A 82 8.28 -2.02 6.00
CA LEU A 82 7.45 -1.40 7.04
C LEU A 82 6.72 -2.43 7.89
N MET A 83 6.26 -3.48 7.25
CA MET A 83 5.58 -4.60 7.86
C MET A 83 6.46 -5.45 8.76
N VAL A 84 7.64 -5.84 8.27
CA VAL A 84 8.61 -6.60 9.06
C VAL A 84 9.08 -5.76 10.24
N ASN A 85 9.42 -4.48 10.00
CA ASN A 85 9.82 -3.59 11.07
C ASN A 85 8.68 -3.30 12.05
N GLY A 86 7.43 -3.18 11.59
CA GLY A 86 6.25 -2.99 12.41
C GLY A 86 5.92 -4.22 13.26
N ALA A 87 6.10 -5.42 12.72
CA ALA A 87 5.96 -6.67 13.47
C ALA A 87 7.08 -6.83 14.53
N ILE A 88 8.31 -6.41 14.21
CA ILE A 88 9.44 -6.40 15.16
C ILE A 88 9.24 -5.33 16.26
N LEU A 89 8.61 -4.20 15.94
CA LEU A 89 8.30 -3.15 16.93
C LEU A 89 7.05 -3.46 17.77
N SER A 90 6.17 -4.34 17.28
CA SER A 90 4.92 -4.69 17.98
C SER A 90 5.24 -5.47 19.25
N ASN A 91 4.87 -4.86 20.39
CA ASN A 91 5.07 -5.46 21.70
C ASN A 91 3.85 -6.29 22.15
N TYR A 92 2.68 -6.12 21.51
CA TYR A 92 1.45 -6.80 21.92
C TYR A 92 1.07 -8.00 21.05
N VAL A 93 1.38 -7.98 19.74
CA VAL A 93 0.99 -9.06 18.81
C VAL A 93 2.12 -10.09 18.61
N PHE A 94 3.38 -9.67 18.74
CA PHE A 94 4.56 -10.51 18.51
C PHE A 94 5.49 -10.61 19.72
N ASP A 95 4.95 -10.55 20.94
CA ASP A 95 5.67 -10.69 22.22
C ASP A 95 6.45 -12.03 22.36
N PHE A 96 6.26 -12.96 21.41
CA PHE A 96 6.95 -14.24 21.35
C PHE A 96 8.36 -14.18 20.73
N LEU A 97 8.79 -13.07 20.11
CA LEU A 97 10.11 -12.95 19.48
C LEU A 97 11.09 -12.14 20.36
N PRO A 98 12.05 -12.79 21.06
CA PRO A 98 13.01 -12.10 21.92
C PRO A 98 14.11 -11.45 21.07
N ILE A 99 13.82 -10.33 20.42
CA ILE A 99 14.80 -9.55 19.66
C ILE A 99 15.26 -8.36 20.53
N GLN A 100 16.23 -8.63 21.42
CA GLN A 100 16.81 -7.62 22.32
C GLN A 100 17.86 -6.71 21.66
N GLY A 101 18.10 -6.82 20.35
CA GLY A 101 19.09 -6.04 19.62
C GLY A 101 18.48 -5.11 18.58
N GLY A 102 18.68 -3.80 18.73
CA GLY A 102 18.45 -2.84 17.64
C GLY A 102 17.06 -2.20 17.55
N MET A 103 16.22 -2.23 18.60
CA MET A 103 14.90 -1.55 18.61
C MET A 103 14.95 -0.07 18.15
N SER A 104 15.98 0.67 18.57
CA SER A 104 16.23 2.06 18.12
C SER A 104 16.49 2.15 16.60
N PHE A 105 17.27 1.22 16.07
CA PHE A 105 17.57 1.14 14.64
C PHE A 105 16.34 0.70 13.83
N ALA A 106 15.59 -0.30 14.30
CA ALA A 106 14.34 -0.75 13.70
C ALA A 106 13.30 0.37 13.66
N ARG A 107 13.19 1.17 14.73
CA ARG A 107 12.32 2.36 14.78
C ARG A 107 12.75 3.44 13.80
N THR A 108 14.05 3.71 13.71
CA THR A 108 14.60 4.70 12.76
C THR A 108 14.35 4.28 11.32
N LEU A 109 14.61 3.01 10.99
CA LEU A 109 14.29 2.44 9.69
C LEU A 109 12.79 2.43 9.41
N HIS A 110 11.96 2.14 10.41
CA HIS A 110 10.50 2.18 10.26
C HIS A 110 10.00 3.59 9.94
N MET A 111 10.53 4.62 10.61
CA MET A 111 10.19 6.02 10.30
C MET A 111 10.69 6.43 8.91
N LEU A 112 11.93 6.11 8.55
CA LEU A 112 12.48 6.40 7.22
C LEU A 112 11.66 5.71 6.12
N ALA A 113 11.37 4.42 6.29
CA ALA A 113 10.52 3.66 5.38
C ALA A 113 9.10 4.24 5.34
N SER A 114 8.56 4.77 6.45
CA SER A 114 7.22 5.36 6.45
C SER A 114 7.17 6.63 5.59
N PHE A 115 8.21 7.47 5.68
CA PHE A 115 8.34 8.65 4.83
C PHE A 115 8.53 8.29 3.35
N TRP A 116 9.43 7.34 3.05
CA TRP A 116 9.66 6.89 1.68
C TRP A 116 8.43 6.19 1.10
N GLY A 117 7.78 5.32 1.87
CA GLY A 117 6.54 4.66 1.52
C GLY A 117 5.40 5.61 1.22
N PHE A 118 5.24 6.69 2.01
CA PHE A 118 4.25 7.72 1.72
C PHE A 118 4.54 8.42 0.38
N LEU A 119 5.80 8.78 0.13
CA LEU A 119 6.21 9.46 -1.10
C LEU A 119 6.07 8.56 -2.34
N LEU A 120 6.48 7.29 -2.21
CA LEU A 120 6.31 6.27 -3.25
C LEU A 120 4.84 5.95 -3.51
N MET A 121 3.99 5.94 -2.46
CA MET A 121 2.54 5.73 -2.62
C MET A 121 1.89 6.90 -3.36
N ALA A 122 2.28 8.15 -3.05
CA ALA A 122 1.81 9.32 -3.79
C ALA A 122 2.23 9.26 -5.26
N LEU A 123 3.46 8.83 -5.54
CA LEU A 123 3.95 8.64 -6.90
C LEU A 123 3.19 7.52 -7.62
N HIS A 124 2.97 6.37 -6.96
CA HIS A 124 2.19 5.26 -7.50
C HIS A 124 0.77 5.70 -7.89
N LEU A 125 0.05 6.36 -6.99
CA LEU A 125 -1.29 6.89 -7.27
C LEU A 125 -1.27 7.90 -8.42
N GLY A 126 -0.27 8.79 -8.47
CA GLY A 126 -0.08 9.77 -9.54
C GLY A 126 0.20 9.14 -10.90
N LEU A 127 1.02 8.10 -10.95
CA LEU A 127 1.31 7.37 -12.19
C LEU A 127 0.10 6.57 -12.71
N HIS A 128 -0.78 6.15 -11.80
CA HIS A 128 -2.03 5.49 -12.12
C HIS A 128 -3.21 6.46 -12.34
N TRP A 129 -2.99 7.78 -12.23
CA TRP A 129 -4.02 8.82 -12.35
C TRP A 129 -4.76 8.79 -13.69
N ASN A 130 -4.08 8.45 -14.79
CA ASN A 130 -4.71 8.31 -16.11
C ASN A 130 -5.80 7.21 -16.13
N VAL A 131 -5.65 6.16 -15.31
CA VAL A 131 -6.66 5.11 -15.20
C VAL A 131 -7.89 5.63 -14.44
N PHE A 132 -7.69 6.45 -13.40
CA PHE A 132 -8.77 7.10 -12.66
C PHE A 132 -9.54 8.11 -13.51
N LEU A 133 -8.86 8.97 -14.26
CA LEU A 133 -9.48 9.91 -15.19
C LEU A 133 -10.28 9.20 -16.29
N GLY A 134 -9.72 8.12 -16.85
CA GLY A 134 -10.44 7.30 -17.84
C GLY A 134 -11.69 6.61 -17.28
N MET A 135 -11.69 6.27 -15.98
CA MET A 135 -12.87 5.75 -15.28
C MET A 135 -13.90 6.83 -14.99
N ALA A 136 -13.47 8.01 -14.52
CA ALA A 136 -14.33 9.15 -14.23
C ALA A 136 -15.06 9.63 -15.50
N ARG A 137 -14.33 9.78 -16.61
CA ARG A 137 -14.89 10.15 -17.90
C ARG A 137 -15.94 9.14 -18.40
N LYS A 138 -15.69 7.84 -18.23
CA LYS A 138 -16.68 6.79 -18.59
C LYS A 138 -17.91 6.80 -17.68
N ALA A 139 -17.75 7.13 -16.40
CA ALA A 139 -18.87 7.28 -15.47
C ALA A 139 -19.71 8.51 -15.81
N GLU A 140 -19.07 9.61 -16.22
CA GLU A 140 -19.73 10.84 -16.67
C GLU A 140 -20.47 10.66 -18.01
N GLU A 141 -19.82 10.03 -19.01
CA GLU A 141 -20.46 9.67 -20.28
C GLU A 141 -21.61 8.67 -20.11
N GLY A 142 -21.53 7.77 -19.12
CA GLY A 142 -22.63 6.86 -18.76
C GLY A 142 -23.78 7.55 -18.02
N ARG A 143 -23.53 8.68 -17.37
CA ARG A 143 -24.53 9.50 -16.65
C ARG A 143 -25.25 10.50 -17.57
N LEU A 144 -24.61 10.91 -18.67
CA LEU A 144 -25.17 11.79 -19.71
C LEU A 144 -25.99 11.06 -20.79
N ARG A 145 -26.01 9.72 -20.76
CA ARG A 145 -26.75 8.86 -21.72
C ARG A 145 -28.16 8.45 -21.25
N TRP A 146 -28.62 9.00 -20.13
CA TRP A 146 -29.98 8.92 -19.61
C TRP A 146 -30.52 10.34 -19.40
#